data_AF-E3QDG8-F1
#
_entry.id   AF-E3QDG8-F1
#
_cell.length_a   1.000
_cell.length_b   1.000
_cell.length_c   1.000
_cell.angle_alpha   90.00
_cell.angle_beta   90.00
_cell.angle_gamma   90.00
#
_symmetry.space_group_name_H-M   'P 1'
#
loop_
_entity.id
_entity.type
_entity.pdbx_description
1 polymer ?
#
loop_
_entity_poly.entity_id
_entity_poly.type
_entity_poly.pdbx_seq_one_letter_code
_entity_poly.pdbx_strand_id
1 'polypeptide(L)'
;MIARVHSLFLLVAVVASGELAAAIPLESSSAFATRDMDRPRFGNVPYGVDITRCTVNGKVALTFDDGPGEYTEKVLDTLEKNGNIKATFFLVGTNGQNGINNPAYTPLLKRMLGAGHQLGSHSWSHKDFNTITHDQQVEELVKNEEVFAKTLGIVPTYFRPPYTHCDDKCISTLNDLSYHVADYNLDTKDWVDDGVNSKQTYSSAINSANPSSSSFIALAHDIHKFTVDGFVQYMIDVAKEKGFEFSTVGECLGDPVSNWYRDPKSGEPSDDKEEPKATMISKSVTPTTSSVSEETKETKETKTTSSTTESETAKASMTVKTGTDEPESKTDGPTSTGAIPPAATRTVDDGVNIGIPVTPAGTTAALRPTSTNTVVEVNAAGRAVLSAGGALAGALAWAMMI
;
A
#
# COMPACT_ATOMS: atom_id res chain seq x y z
N MET A 1 44.12 -85.26 28.66
CA MET A 1 43.13 -84.50 29.45
C MET A 1 42.68 -83.27 28.66
N ILE A 2 41.60 -82.62 29.08
CA ILE A 2 40.74 -81.76 28.24
C ILE A 2 41.37 -80.39 27.90
N ALA A 3 41.06 -79.86 26.72
CA ALA A 3 41.45 -78.53 26.25
C ALA A 3 40.30 -77.49 26.37
N ARG A 4 40.64 -76.23 26.67
CA ARG A 4 39.92 -74.94 26.41
C ARG A 4 40.82 -73.82 27.00
N VAL A 5 41.48 -72.92 26.26
CA VAL A 5 41.06 -71.88 25.26
C VAL A 5 40.57 -70.58 25.94
N HIS A 6 40.97 -69.44 25.35
CA HIS A 6 40.62 -68.02 25.59
C HIS A 6 41.54 -67.22 26.55
N SER A 7 41.95 -65.98 26.23
CA SER A 7 42.02 -65.31 24.91
C SER A 7 43.06 -64.20 24.90
N LEU A 8 43.62 -63.92 23.73
CA LEU A 8 44.55 -62.82 23.46
C LEU A 8 43.79 -61.48 23.35
N PHE A 9 44.37 -60.38 23.86
CA PHE A 9 44.02 -59.03 23.40
C PHE A 9 45.29 -58.23 23.11
N LEU A 10 45.22 -57.44 22.02
CA LEU A 10 46.36 -56.88 21.32
C LEU A 10 46.61 -55.42 21.69
N LEU A 11 47.87 -55.01 21.54
CA LEU A 11 48.39 -53.65 21.49
C LEU A 11 47.57 -52.72 20.55
N VAL A 12 47.56 -51.41 20.84
CA VAL A 12 48.13 -50.31 20.01
C VAL A 12 47.87 -48.95 20.67
N ALA A 13 48.82 -48.01 20.50
CA ALA A 13 48.83 -46.67 21.10
C ALA A 13 48.34 -45.58 20.13
N VAL A 14 48.01 -44.40 20.68
CA VAL A 14 48.14 -43.11 19.97
C VAL A 14 48.74 -42.08 20.94
N VAL A 15 49.84 -41.45 20.54
CA VAL A 15 50.41 -40.29 21.24
C VAL A 15 49.77 -39.04 20.64
N ALA A 16 49.12 -38.23 21.47
CA ALA A 16 48.50 -36.98 21.04
C ALA A 16 49.53 -35.83 21.03
N SER A 17 49.93 -35.40 19.84
CA SER A 17 50.65 -34.13 19.65
C SER A 17 49.67 -32.97 19.79
N GLY A 18 49.98 -32.01 20.65
CA GLY A 18 49.14 -30.82 20.83
C GLY A 18 49.41 -29.76 19.77
N GLU A 19 48.43 -29.49 18.92
CA GLU A 19 48.36 -28.23 18.18
C GLU A 19 47.37 -27.29 18.88
N LEU A 20 47.85 -26.09 19.20
CA LEU A 20 47.06 -25.05 19.83
C LEU A 20 46.18 -24.40 18.75
N ALA A 21 45.01 -24.98 18.49
CA ALA A 21 44.02 -24.38 17.61
C ALA A 21 43.58 -23.03 18.20
N ALA A 22 44.10 -21.94 17.64
CA ALA A 22 43.59 -20.61 17.93
C ALA A 22 42.11 -20.59 17.54
N ALA A 23 41.24 -20.36 18.51
CA ALA A 23 39.82 -20.20 18.25
C ALA A 23 39.63 -18.97 17.38
N ILE A 24 39.44 -19.18 16.08
CA ILE A 24 38.93 -18.16 15.17
C ILE A 24 37.62 -17.68 15.82
N PRO A 25 37.46 -16.38 16.11
CA PRO A 25 36.17 -15.87 16.52
C PRO A 25 35.20 -16.24 15.41
N LEU A 26 34.16 -17.02 15.74
CA LEU A 26 32.98 -17.04 14.90
C LEU A 26 32.56 -15.59 14.79
N GLU A 27 32.75 -14.97 13.63
CA GLU A 27 32.11 -13.71 13.32
C GLU A 27 30.63 -13.96 13.50
N SER A 28 30.10 -13.47 14.62
CA SER A 28 28.69 -13.24 14.77
C SER A 28 28.34 -12.36 13.59
N SER A 29 27.66 -12.95 12.60
CA SER A 29 27.05 -12.24 11.48
C SER A 29 26.32 -11.06 12.09
N SER A 30 26.91 -9.88 12.03
CA SER A 30 26.33 -8.70 12.63
C SER A 30 25.03 -8.47 11.88
N ALA A 31 23.92 -8.80 12.55
CA ALA A 31 22.63 -8.27 12.14
C ALA A 31 22.83 -6.78 11.94
N PHE A 32 22.35 -6.24 10.82
CA PHE A 32 22.53 -4.83 10.49
C PHE A 32 21.92 -3.99 11.60
N ALA A 33 22.74 -3.55 12.55
CA ALA A 33 22.29 -2.88 13.76
C ALA A 33 22.06 -1.41 13.43
N THR A 34 20.92 -1.11 12.81
CA THR A 34 20.62 0.22 12.27
C THR A 34 20.33 1.26 13.37
N ARG A 35 20.23 0.83 14.63
CA ARG A 35 20.04 1.71 15.80
C ARG A 35 21.07 2.83 15.87
N ASP A 36 22.35 2.48 15.68
CA ASP A 36 23.50 3.38 15.81
C ASP A 36 24.07 3.77 14.44
N MET A 37 23.30 3.55 13.35
CA MET A 37 23.66 3.96 11.99
C MET A 37 23.59 5.48 11.86
N ASP A 38 24.57 6.07 11.19
CA ASP A 38 24.56 7.49 10.82
C ASP A 38 23.32 7.82 9.97
N ARG A 39 22.75 9.01 10.19
CA ARG A 39 21.49 9.43 9.53
C ARG A 39 21.64 10.82 8.90
N PRO A 40 22.54 10.99 7.91
CA PRO A 40 22.66 12.24 7.17
C PRO A 40 21.32 12.59 6.51
N ARG A 41 20.99 13.89 6.50
CA ARG A 41 19.80 14.40 5.81
C ARG A 41 20.20 14.87 4.43
N PHE A 42 19.46 14.42 3.42
CA PHE A 42 19.73 14.69 2.01
C PHE A 42 18.41 14.91 1.26
N GLY A 43 18.50 15.44 0.04
CA GLY A 43 17.31 15.88 -0.70
C GLY A 43 16.66 17.14 -0.10
N ASN A 44 15.48 17.49 -0.64
CA ASN A 44 14.71 18.67 -0.22
C ASN A 44 13.38 18.33 0.45
N VAL A 45 13.01 17.05 0.54
CA VAL A 45 11.78 16.61 1.22
C VAL A 45 11.99 16.73 2.73
N PRO A 46 11.05 17.32 3.49
CA PRO A 46 11.21 17.50 4.93
C PRO A 46 11.25 16.15 5.67
N TYR A 47 12.01 16.11 6.76
CA TYR A 47 12.04 15.00 7.72
C TYR A 47 11.19 15.38 8.94
N GLY A 48 10.45 14.43 9.51
CA GLY A 48 9.59 14.68 10.68
C GLY A 48 8.51 15.75 10.45
N VAL A 49 7.84 15.70 9.30
CA VAL A 49 6.69 16.56 8.96
C VAL A 49 5.69 15.75 8.15
N ASP A 50 4.40 15.86 8.46
CA ASP A 50 3.32 15.14 7.75
C ASP A 50 3.20 15.58 6.29
N ILE A 51 3.51 14.67 5.36
CA ILE A 51 3.42 14.89 3.92
C ILE A 51 2.12 14.25 3.41
N THR A 52 1.07 15.07 3.30
CA THR A 52 -0.28 14.64 2.88
C THR A 52 -0.51 14.68 1.37
N ARG A 53 0.34 15.37 0.59
CA ARG A 53 0.14 15.59 -0.85
C ARG A 53 1.45 15.68 -1.62
N CYS A 54 1.39 15.39 -2.91
CA CYS A 54 2.49 15.58 -3.84
C CYS A 54 2.78 17.07 -4.09
N THR A 55 4.04 17.42 -4.31
CA THR A 55 4.46 18.77 -4.75
C THR A 55 4.19 18.98 -6.24
N VAL A 56 4.14 17.89 -7.01
CA VAL A 56 3.80 17.89 -8.44
C VAL A 56 2.29 17.69 -8.64
N ASN A 57 1.64 18.66 -9.28
CA ASN A 57 0.23 18.55 -9.69
C ASN A 57 0.04 17.49 -10.78
N GLY A 58 -1.18 16.96 -10.90
CA GLY A 58 -1.55 15.96 -11.91
C GLY A 58 -1.08 14.54 -11.57
N LYS A 59 -0.50 14.34 -10.38
CA LYS A 59 -0.04 13.04 -9.88
C LYS A 59 -1.01 12.40 -8.89
N VAL A 60 -1.18 11.09 -9.01
CA VAL A 60 -1.77 10.19 -8.02
C VAL A 60 -0.71 9.18 -7.61
N ALA A 61 -0.19 9.32 -6.40
CA ALA A 61 0.62 8.28 -5.76
C ALA A 61 -0.33 7.25 -5.13
N LEU A 62 -0.47 6.09 -5.78
CA LEU A 62 -1.13 4.94 -5.18
C LEU A 62 -0.21 4.36 -4.10
N THR A 63 -0.73 4.22 -2.88
CA THR A 63 0.02 3.70 -1.73
C THR A 63 -0.71 2.52 -1.09
N PHE A 64 0.04 1.49 -0.73
CA PHE A 64 -0.47 0.25 -0.15
C PHE A 64 0.24 -0.04 1.18
N ASP A 65 -0.53 -0.17 2.24
CA ASP A 65 -0.03 -0.41 3.60
C ASP A 65 -0.24 -1.88 4.03
N ASP A 66 0.37 -2.27 5.16
CA ASP A 66 0.32 -3.60 5.80
C ASP A 66 0.93 -4.81 5.07
N GLY A 67 1.32 -4.65 3.80
CA GLY A 67 1.97 -5.70 3.03
C GLY A 67 3.41 -6.05 3.46
N PRO A 68 4.03 -7.06 2.82
CA PRO A 68 3.44 -7.95 1.82
C PRO A 68 2.52 -9.02 2.43
N GLY A 69 1.48 -9.40 1.71
CA GLY A 69 0.56 -10.49 2.03
C GLY A 69 0.25 -11.40 0.84
N GLU A 70 -0.77 -12.25 0.97
CA GLU A 70 -1.11 -13.23 -0.08
C GLU A 70 -1.60 -12.62 -1.41
N TYR A 71 -2.20 -11.42 -1.38
CA TYR A 71 -2.77 -10.78 -2.57
C TYR A 71 -1.78 -9.83 -3.30
N THR A 72 -0.69 -9.44 -2.65
CA THR A 72 0.24 -8.41 -3.13
C THR A 72 0.80 -8.67 -4.54
N GLU A 73 1.11 -9.92 -4.89
CA GLU A 73 1.57 -10.33 -6.23
C GLU A 73 0.58 -9.88 -7.34
N LYS A 74 -0.73 -9.95 -7.04
CA LYS A 74 -1.80 -9.57 -7.97
C LYS A 74 -1.97 -8.04 -8.10
N VAL A 75 -1.58 -7.27 -7.09
CA VAL A 75 -1.44 -5.81 -7.21
C VAL A 75 -0.33 -5.47 -8.20
N LEU A 76 0.87 -6.06 -8.05
CA LEU A 76 2.00 -5.84 -8.98
C LEU A 76 1.63 -6.20 -10.42
N ASP A 77 1.01 -7.36 -10.61
CA ASP A 77 0.45 -7.81 -11.90
C ASP A 77 -0.52 -6.79 -12.53
N THR A 78 -1.33 -6.13 -11.71
CA THR A 78 -2.32 -5.14 -12.17
C THR A 78 -1.62 -3.85 -12.58
N LEU A 79 -0.65 -3.39 -11.79
CA LEU A 79 0.16 -2.20 -12.09
C LEU A 79 1.02 -2.38 -13.35
N GLU A 80 1.62 -3.56 -13.52
CA GLU A 80 2.41 -3.96 -14.70
C GLU A 80 1.55 -3.94 -15.97
N LYS A 81 0.41 -4.67 -15.98
CA LYS A 81 -0.52 -4.74 -17.12
C LYS A 81 -1.09 -3.39 -17.54
N ASN A 82 -1.14 -2.41 -16.63
CA ASN A 82 -1.66 -1.07 -16.88
C ASN A 82 -0.63 -0.07 -17.40
N GLY A 83 0.52 -0.54 -17.89
CA GLY A 83 1.59 0.29 -18.45
C GLY A 83 2.76 0.49 -17.50
N ASN A 84 3.08 -0.52 -16.68
CA ASN A 84 4.18 -0.50 -15.70
C ASN A 84 4.07 0.62 -14.65
N ILE A 85 2.84 0.91 -14.21
CA ILE A 85 2.53 1.94 -13.21
C ILE A 85 3.38 1.72 -11.95
N LYS A 86 3.98 2.78 -11.42
CA LYS A 86 4.68 2.76 -10.13
C LYS A 86 3.74 3.12 -9.00
N ALA A 87 4.03 2.58 -7.83
CA ALA A 87 3.25 2.71 -6.61
C ALA A 87 4.21 2.63 -5.41
N THR A 88 3.74 3.00 -4.23
CA THR A 88 4.52 2.92 -2.99
C THR A 88 3.91 1.89 -2.07
N PHE A 89 4.72 1.01 -1.50
CA PHE A 89 4.26 0.03 -0.51
C PHE A 89 4.90 0.35 0.84
N PHE A 90 4.09 0.63 1.86
CA PHE A 90 4.56 0.83 3.22
C PHE A 90 4.47 -0.52 3.95
N LEU A 91 5.64 -1.13 4.13
CA LEU A 91 5.73 -2.53 4.53
C LEU A 91 5.98 -2.70 6.02
N VAL A 92 5.22 -3.62 6.63
CA VAL A 92 5.38 -4.03 8.04
C VAL A 92 6.44 -5.12 8.17
N GLY A 93 7.10 -5.16 9.33
CA GLY A 93 8.03 -6.25 9.67
C GLY A 93 7.31 -7.58 9.81
N THR A 94 6.21 -7.59 10.58
CA THR A 94 5.33 -8.73 10.85
C THR A 94 3.92 -8.24 11.21
N ASN A 95 2.91 -8.76 10.53
CA ASN A 95 1.49 -8.54 10.86
C ASN A 95 0.73 -9.86 10.63
N GLY A 96 0.61 -10.67 11.68
CA GLY A 96 0.10 -12.04 11.57
C GLY A 96 1.01 -12.93 10.72
N GLN A 97 0.54 -13.32 9.53
CA GLN A 97 1.33 -14.08 8.54
C GLN A 97 2.01 -13.19 7.48
N ASN A 98 1.61 -11.92 7.42
CA ASN A 98 2.10 -10.90 6.49
C ASN A 98 3.38 -10.23 7.04
N GLY A 99 4.08 -9.50 6.18
CA GLY A 99 5.25 -8.69 6.56
C GLY A 99 6.59 -9.23 6.06
N ILE A 100 7.58 -8.33 5.98
CA ILE A 100 8.86 -8.57 5.29
C ILE A 100 9.77 -9.59 5.99
N ASN A 101 9.53 -9.89 7.27
CA ASN A 101 10.29 -10.91 8.00
C ASN A 101 9.91 -12.35 7.59
N ASN A 102 8.79 -12.56 6.88
CA ASN A 102 8.43 -13.86 6.33
C ASN A 102 9.27 -14.14 5.06
N PRO A 103 10.21 -15.13 5.07
CA PRO A 103 11.12 -15.34 3.95
C PRO A 103 10.43 -15.68 2.63
N ALA A 104 9.19 -16.20 2.67
CA ALA A 104 8.39 -16.53 1.50
C ALA A 104 8.13 -15.31 0.60
N TYR A 105 8.08 -14.10 1.16
CA TYR A 105 7.89 -12.86 0.39
C TYR A 105 9.19 -12.26 -0.16
N THR A 106 10.37 -12.83 0.13
CA THR A 106 11.65 -12.30 -0.38
C THR A 106 11.69 -12.15 -1.92
N PRO A 107 11.16 -13.09 -2.74
CA PRO A 107 11.12 -12.93 -4.19
C PRO A 107 10.18 -11.79 -4.62
N LEU A 108 9.03 -11.67 -3.97
CA LEU A 108 8.03 -10.62 -4.19
C LEU A 108 8.60 -9.23 -3.87
N LEU A 109 9.30 -9.07 -2.74
CA LEU A 109 9.96 -7.82 -2.36
C LEU A 109 11.03 -7.40 -3.36
N LYS A 110 11.78 -8.37 -3.90
CA LYS A 110 12.74 -8.13 -4.99
C LYS A 110 12.06 -7.81 -6.32
N ARG A 111 10.87 -8.37 -6.60
CA ARG A 111 10.02 -7.98 -7.75
C ARG A 111 9.57 -6.53 -7.61
N MET A 112 9.09 -6.10 -6.43
CA MET A 112 8.68 -4.71 -6.20
C MET A 112 9.80 -3.71 -6.51
N LEU A 113 10.96 -3.90 -5.86
CA LEU A 113 12.11 -3.01 -6.01
C LEU A 113 12.66 -3.05 -7.45
N GLY A 114 12.80 -4.25 -8.03
CA GLY A 114 13.26 -4.46 -9.40
C GLY A 114 12.28 -3.98 -10.49
N ALA A 115 11.00 -3.80 -10.15
CA ALA A 115 10.00 -3.17 -11.02
C ALA A 115 9.87 -1.66 -10.80
N GLY A 116 10.70 -1.05 -9.94
CA GLY A 116 10.73 0.39 -9.69
C GLY A 116 9.60 0.92 -8.80
N HIS A 117 8.99 0.07 -7.97
CA HIS A 117 8.09 0.53 -6.90
C HIS A 117 8.92 1.08 -5.73
N GLN A 118 8.38 2.08 -5.04
CA GLN A 118 9.00 2.59 -3.81
C GLN A 118 8.56 1.74 -2.62
N LEU A 119 9.50 1.39 -1.73
CA LEU A 119 9.24 0.66 -0.51
C LEU A 119 9.49 1.56 0.71
N GLY A 120 8.42 1.89 1.44
CA GLY A 120 8.48 2.60 2.71
C GLY A 120 8.42 1.64 3.90
N SER A 121 8.80 2.14 5.08
CA SER A 121 8.61 1.43 6.35
C SER A 121 7.21 1.70 6.92
N HIS A 122 6.56 0.68 7.46
CA HIS A 122 5.29 0.79 8.20
C HIS A 122 5.38 0.20 9.62
N SER A 123 6.56 0.35 10.23
CA SER A 123 6.94 -0.20 11.54
C SER A 123 7.10 -1.73 11.58
N TRP A 124 7.69 -2.23 12.65
CA TRP A 124 7.92 -3.65 12.83
C TRP A 124 6.63 -4.45 13.03
N SER A 125 5.72 -3.99 13.90
CA SER A 125 4.55 -4.77 14.34
C SER A 125 3.23 -4.00 14.35
N HIS A 126 3.14 -2.92 13.56
CA HIS A 126 1.92 -2.11 13.37
C HIS A 126 1.30 -1.59 14.69
N LYS A 127 2.15 -1.13 15.61
CA LYS A 127 1.69 -0.49 16.86
C LYS A 127 1.31 0.97 16.61
N ASP A 128 0.29 1.47 17.30
CA ASP A 128 -0.04 2.90 17.33
C ASP A 128 1.08 3.67 18.06
N PHE A 129 1.79 4.54 17.33
CA PHE A 129 2.95 5.27 17.86
C PHE A 129 2.57 6.24 18.99
N ASN A 130 1.32 6.71 19.07
CA ASN A 130 0.85 7.58 20.15
C ASN A 130 0.66 6.83 21.47
N THR A 131 0.54 5.49 21.43
CA THR A 131 0.29 4.64 22.61
C THR A 131 1.55 4.07 23.26
N ILE A 132 2.68 4.06 22.56
CA ILE A 132 3.94 3.43 22.98
C ILE A 132 5.00 4.47 23.41
N THR A 133 6.03 4.05 24.16
CA THR A 133 7.11 4.94 24.60
C THR A 133 8.02 5.35 23.44
N HIS A 134 8.83 6.42 23.61
CA HIS A 134 9.85 6.81 22.62
C HIS A 134 10.77 5.64 22.24
N ASP A 135 11.30 4.92 23.24
CA ASP A 135 12.22 3.81 22.98
C ASP A 135 11.55 2.64 22.23
N GLN A 136 10.25 2.45 22.45
CA GLN A 136 9.44 1.50 21.68
C GLN A 136 9.20 1.98 20.24
N GLN A 137 8.95 3.28 20.02
CA GLN A 137 8.87 3.84 18.65
C GLN A 137 10.19 3.63 17.89
N VAL A 138 11.34 3.90 18.55
CA VAL A 138 12.68 3.62 17.99
C VAL A 138 12.87 2.13 17.71
N GLU A 139 12.47 1.24 18.63
CA GLU A 139 12.58 -0.21 18.46
C GLU A 139 11.72 -0.72 17.28
N GLU A 140 10.50 -0.22 17.12
CA GLU A 140 9.60 -0.56 16.01
C GLU A 140 10.14 -0.08 14.64
N LEU A 141 10.83 1.07 14.60
CA LEU A 141 11.48 1.56 13.39
C LEU A 141 12.71 0.72 13.07
N VAL A 142 13.68 0.68 14.00
CA VAL A 142 14.97 -0.03 13.84
C VAL A 142 14.75 -1.47 13.40
N LYS A 143 13.92 -2.26 14.10
CA LYS A 143 13.69 -3.67 13.72
C LYS A 143 13.20 -3.86 12.30
N ASN A 144 12.41 -2.92 11.78
CA ASN A 144 11.96 -2.98 10.40
C ASN A 144 13.12 -2.67 9.43
N GLU A 145 13.93 -1.65 9.73
CA GLU A 145 15.16 -1.33 9.00
C GLU A 145 16.14 -2.51 8.95
N GLU A 146 16.37 -3.24 10.06
CA GLU A 146 17.29 -4.38 10.11
C GLU A 146 16.86 -5.49 9.13
N VAL A 147 15.54 -5.72 8.99
CA VAL A 147 15.00 -6.72 8.07
C VAL A 147 14.95 -6.22 6.63
N PHE A 148 14.70 -4.93 6.40
CA PHE A 148 14.89 -4.29 5.09
C PHE A 148 16.36 -4.43 4.62
N ALA A 149 17.32 -4.11 5.48
CA ALA A 149 18.75 -4.21 5.22
C ALA A 149 19.18 -5.66 4.93
N LYS A 150 18.71 -6.62 5.73
CA LYS A 150 18.98 -8.06 5.54
C LYS A 150 18.38 -8.63 4.26
N THR A 151 17.19 -8.17 3.86
CA THR A 151 16.40 -8.80 2.77
C THR A 151 16.68 -8.18 1.41
N LEU A 152 16.86 -6.86 1.38
CA LEU A 152 16.99 -6.05 0.16
C LEU A 152 18.32 -5.26 0.09
N GLY A 153 19.06 -5.12 1.19
CA GLY A 153 20.33 -4.38 1.21
C GLY A 153 20.18 -2.85 1.24
N ILE A 154 19.03 -2.37 1.70
CA ILE A 154 18.61 -0.96 1.75
C ILE A 154 17.88 -0.67 3.06
N VAL A 155 17.83 0.60 3.49
CA VAL A 155 16.98 1.06 4.61
C VAL A 155 16.08 2.20 4.11
N PRO A 156 14.74 2.10 4.15
CA PRO A 156 13.84 3.18 3.69
C PRO A 156 14.04 4.50 4.43
N THR A 157 14.01 5.63 3.71
CA THR A 157 13.92 6.99 4.28
C THR A 157 12.47 7.46 4.45
N TYR A 158 11.51 6.76 3.84
CA TYR A 158 10.08 7.05 3.95
C TYR A 158 9.41 6.12 4.96
N PHE A 159 8.60 6.69 5.85
CA PHE A 159 7.80 5.98 6.82
C PHE A 159 6.37 6.51 6.85
N ARG A 160 5.40 5.61 6.98
CA ARG A 160 4.03 5.95 7.32
C ARG A 160 3.71 5.44 8.73
N PRO A 161 3.23 6.28 9.65
CA PRO A 161 2.78 5.82 10.96
C PRO A 161 1.56 4.88 10.83
N PRO A 162 1.54 3.73 11.52
CA PRO A 162 0.34 2.92 11.69
C PRO A 162 -0.87 3.76 12.12
N TYR A 163 -2.04 3.48 11.54
CA TYR A 163 -3.27 4.26 11.72
C TYR A 163 -3.19 5.74 11.32
N THR A 164 -2.08 6.20 10.71
CA THR A 164 -1.69 7.62 10.57
C THR A 164 -1.76 8.40 11.90
N HIS A 165 -1.54 7.71 13.01
CA HIS A 165 -1.50 8.28 14.36
C HIS A 165 -0.06 8.66 14.72
N CYS A 166 0.24 9.96 14.65
CA CYS A 166 1.54 10.50 15.01
C CYS A 166 1.39 11.89 15.66
N ASP A 167 1.59 11.96 16.97
CA ASP A 167 1.66 13.18 17.77
C ASP A 167 3.05 13.83 17.72
N ASP A 168 3.22 14.99 18.37
CA ASP A 168 4.50 15.72 18.42
C ASP A 168 5.68 14.84 18.88
N LYS A 169 5.44 13.85 19.75
CA LYS A 169 6.46 12.90 20.22
C LYS A 169 6.80 11.89 19.13
N CYS A 170 5.80 11.29 18.48
CA CYS A 170 6.02 10.43 17.31
C CYS A 170 6.77 11.18 16.19
N ILE A 171 6.36 12.40 15.89
CA ILE A 171 7.00 13.27 14.90
C ILE A 171 8.45 13.59 15.29
N SER A 172 8.73 13.88 16.56
CA SER A 172 10.11 14.06 17.05
C SER A 172 10.96 12.81 16.83
N THR A 173 10.48 11.61 17.16
CA THR A 173 11.21 10.36 16.94
C THR A 173 11.50 10.11 15.46
N LEU A 174 10.56 10.43 14.57
CA LEU A 174 10.74 10.32 13.12
C LEU A 174 11.68 11.38 12.55
N ASN A 175 11.67 12.60 13.10
CA ASN A 175 12.68 13.62 12.83
C ASN A 175 14.08 13.10 13.22
N ASP A 176 14.22 12.59 14.44
CA ASP A 176 15.53 12.22 15.01
C ASP A 176 16.14 11.02 14.26
N LEU A 177 15.31 10.05 13.87
CA LEU A 177 15.71 8.94 13.00
C LEU A 177 15.75 9.29 11.50
N SER A 178 15.50 10.57 11.15
CA SER A 178 15.52 11.14 9.81
C SER A 178 14.71 10.34 8.79
N TYR A 179 13.41 10.25 9.08
CA TYR A 179 12.34 9.76 8.21
C TYR A 179 11.48 10.89 7.61
N HIS A 180 11.12 10.75 6.34
CA HIS A 180 10.03 11.48 5.70
C HIS A 180 8.71 10.83 6.12
N VAL A 181 7.78 11.63 6.68
CA VAL A 181 6.51 11.11 7.22
C VAL A 181 5.44 11.19 6.15
N ALA A 182 5.08 10.06 5.56
CA ALA A 182 4.11 9.97 4.48
C ALA A 182 2.70 9.73 5.03
N ASP A 183 1.85 10.75 4.95
CA ASP A 183 0.41 10.67 5.24
C ASP A 183 -0.36 10.51 3.90
N TYR A 184 -1.63 10.88 3.84
CA TYR A 184 -2.45 10.89 2.63
C TYR A 184 -3.38 12.12 2.58
N ASN A 185 -3.97 12.38 1.41
CA ASN A 185 -5.09 13.29 1.24
C ASN A 185 -6.30 12.64 0.55
N LEU A 186 -6.22 11.34 0.28
CA LEU A 186 -7.33 10.50 -0.19
C LEU A 186 -7.27 9.16 0.54
N ASP A 187 -8.12 8.99 1.55
CA ASP A 187 -8.36 7.69 2.19
C ASP A 187 -9.45 6.95 1.41
N THR A 188 -9.16 5.75 0.91
CA THR A 188 -10.16 4.95 0.19
C THR A 188 -11.16 4.24 1.09
N LYS A 189 -10.88 4.09 2.39
CA LYS A 189 -11.67 3.29 3.35
C LYS A 189 -11.89 1.84 2.87
N ASP A 190 -10.94 1.25 2.17
CA ASP A 190 -11.00 -0.13 1.66
C ASP A 190 -11.03 -1.21 2.74
N TRP A 191 -10.55 -0.88 3.94
CA TRP A 191 -10.63 -1.67 5.16
C TRP A 191 -12.00 -1.57 5.89
N VAL A 192 -12.88 -0.66 5.49
CA VAL A 192 -14.19 -0.45 6.15
C VAL A 192 -15.28 -1.21 5.39
N ASP A 193 -16.05 -2.05 6.10
CA ASP A 193 -17.19 -2.80 5.56
C ASP A 193 -16.86 -3.53 4.23
N ASP A 194 -15.73 -4.24 4.19
CA ASP A 194 -15.17 -4.90 2.99
C ASP A 194 -15.08 -4.00 1.74
N GLY A 195 -14.81 -2.70 1.96
CA GLY A 195 -14.62 -1.70 0.91
C GLY A 195 -15.89 -1.30 0.16
N VAL A 196 -17.08 -1.58 0.70
CA VAL A 196 -18.39 -1.29 0.07
C VAL A 196 -18.49 0.13 -0.49
N ASN A 197 -17.92 1.12 0.19
CA ASN A 197 -17.98 2.53 -0.23
C ASN A 197 -16.74 3.01 -1.02
N SER A 198 -15.65 2.24 -1.08
CA SER A 198 -14.33 2.75 -1.51
C SER A 198 -14.28 3.22 -2.96
N LYS A 199 -15.04 2.56 -3.85
CA LYS A 199 -15.21 3.01 -5.24
C LYS A 199 -15.87 4.39 -5.30
N GLN A 200 -16.89 4.63 -4.49
CA GLN A 200 -17.56 5.93 -4.43
C GLN A 200 -16.63 6.99 -3.79
N THR A 201 -15.94 6.65 -2.70
CA THR A 201 -14.99 7.56 -2.02
C THR A 201 -13.89 8.02 -2.97
N TYR A 202 -13.18 7.08 -3.61
CA TYR A 202 -12.09 7.38 -4.53
C TYR A 202 -12.57 8.18 -5.74
N SER A 203 -13.64 7.74 -6.42
CA SER A 203 -14.12 8.43 -7.62
C SER A 203 -14.69 9.82 -7.32
N SER A 204 -15.30 10.04 -6.15
CA SER A 204 -15.76 11.38 -5.74
C SER A 204 -14.59 12.35 -5.59
N ALA A 205 -13.48 11.92 -4.96
CA ALA A 205 -12.28 12.73 -4.80
C ALA A 205 -11.59 13.03 -6.14
N ILE A 206 -11.37 12.01 -6.98
CA ILE A 206 -10.73 12.18 -8.29
C ILE A 206 -11.60 13.04 -9.24
N ASN A 207 -12.90 12.77 -9.34
CA ASN A 207 -13.77 13.46 -10.30
C ASN A 207 -14.07 14.92 -9.94
N SER A 208 -14.04 15.28 -8.65
CA SER A 208 -14.19 16.68 -8.21
C SER A 208 -12.91 17.53 -8.35
N ALA A 209 -11.74 16.88 -8.43
CA ALA A 209 -10.46 17.56 -8.57
C ALA A 209 -10.17 18.04 -10.01
N ASN A 210 -9.07 18.79 -10.16
CA ASN A 210 -8.54 19.22 -11.46
C ASN A 210 -7.04 18.88 -11.54
N PRO A 211 -6.60 18.00 -12.46
CA PRO A 211 -5.18 17.61 -12.58
C PRO A 211 -4.20 18.79 -12.69
N SER A 212 -4.58 19.94 -13.25
CA SER A 212 -3.67 21.10 -13.32
C SER A 212 -3.33 21.75 -11.97
N SER A 213 -4.16 21.51 -10.95
CA SER A 213 -4.11 22.19 -9.64
C SER A 213 -4.30 21.25 -8.44
N SER A 214 -4.30 19.94 -8.67
CA SER A 214 -4.56 18.93 -7.64
C SER A 214 -3.59 17.77 -7.80
N SER A 215 -3.31 17.10 -6.68
CA SER A 215 -2.52 15.89 -6.62
C SER A 215 -2.99 15.05 -5.44
N PHE A 216 -2.69 13.75 -5.47
CA PHE A 216 -3.13 12.82 -4.44
C PHE A 216 -2.01 11.89 -3.97
N ILE A 217 -1.95 11.67 -2.67
CA ILE A 217 -1.38 10.47 -2.08
C ILE A 217 -2.59 9.67 -1.57
N ALA A 218 -2.83 8.50 -2.17
CA ALA A 218 -4.03 7.69 -1.96
C ALA A 218 -3.71 6.45 -1.12
N LEU A 219 -4.39 6.30 0.02
CA LEU A 219 -4.25 5.15 0.92
C LEU A 219 -5.18 4.00 0.51
N ALA A 220 -4.61 2.80 0.38
CA ALA A 220 -5.28 1.51 0.35
C ALA A 220 -4.39 0.45 1.04
N HIS A 221 -4.85 -0.79 1.16
CA HIS A 221 -4.14 -1.88 1.83
C HIS A 221 -4.15 -3.12 0.93
N ASP A 222 -2.97 -3.61 0.51
CA ASP A 222 -2.87 -4.75 -0.42
C ASP A 222 -3.08 -6.11 0.25
N ILE A 223 -3.28 -6.13 1.56
CA ILE A 223 -3.70 -7.31 2.33
C ILE A 223 -5.21 -7.59 2.23
N HIS A 224 -6.02 -6.68 1.68
CA HIS A 224 -7.46 -6.86 1.57
C HIS A 224 -7.88 -7.42 0.21
N LYS A 225 -8.63 -8.54 0.26
CA LYS A 225 -9.14 -9.21 -0.95
C LYS A 225 -9.98 -8.30 -1.84
N PHE A 226 -10.82 -7.43 -1.26
CA PHE A 226 -11.60 -6.43 -2.00
C PHE A 226 -10.68 -5.50 -2.83
N THR A 227 -9.63 -4.97 -2.20
CA THR A 227 -8.71 -4.02 -2.80
C THR A 227 -8.08 -4.61 -4.07
N VAL A 228 -7.64 -5.85 -3.96
CA VAL A 228 -6.93 -6.54 -5.05
C VAL A 228 -7.87 -7.18 -6.08
N ASP A 229 -9.13 -7.50 -5.72
CA ASP A 229 -10.16 -8.00 -6.62
C ASP A 229 -10.86 -6.88 -7.42
N GLY A 230 -10.03 -6.07 -8.08
CA GLY A 230 -10.45 -5.10 -9.10
C GLY A 230 -10.69 -3.68 -8.59
N PHE A 231 -10.53 -3.39 -7.29
CA PHE A 231 -10.51 -2.00 -6.84
C PHE A 231 -9.23 -1.26 -7.27
N VAL A 232 -8.06 -1.91 -7.27
CA VAL A 232 -6.83 -1.34 -7.88
C VAL A 232 -7.04 -0.97 -9.36
N GLN A 233 -7.64 -1.86 -10.16
CA GLN A 233 -7.96 -1.56 -11.57
C GLN A 233 -8.91 -0.36 -11.69
N TYR A 234 -9.97 -0.32 -10.88
CA TYR A 234 -10.91 0.79 -10.84
C TYR A 234 -10.23 2.12 -10.47
N MET A 235 -9.32 2.13 -9.50
CA MET A 235 -8.55 3.31 -9.13
C MET A 235 -7.70 3.83 -10.29
N ILE A 236 -7.07 2.90 -11.03
CA ILE A 236 -6.28 3.22 -12.22
C ILE A 236 -7.15 3.84 -13.32
N ASP A 237 -8.28 3.21 -13.64
CA ASP A 237 -9.15 3.62 -14.75
C ASP A 237 -9.73 5.03 -14.51
N VAL A 238 -10.29 5.27 -13.32
CA VAL A 238 -10.90 6.57 -12.97
C VAL A 238 -9.88 7.71 -12.97
N ALA A 239 -8.66 7.49 -12.47
CA ALA A 239 -7.61 8.51 -12.50
C ALA A 239 -7.10 8.78 -13.93
N LYS A 240 -6.94 7.74 -14.77
CA LYS A 240 -6.59 7.92 -16.20
C LYS A 240 -7.67 8.66 -16.97
N GLU A 241 -8.94 8.30 -16.80
CA GLU A 241 -10.08 8.96 -17.46
C GLU A 241 -10.13 10.46 -17.12
N LYS A 242 -9.81 10.80 -15.87
CA LYS A 242 -9.74 12.17 -15.38
C LYS A 242 -8.49 12.94 -15.84
N GLY A 243 -7.48 12.26 -16.36
CA GLY A 243 -6.22 12.86 -16.83
C GLY A 243 -5.14 13.02 -15.74
N PHE A 244 -5.18 12.21 -14.68
CA PHE A 244 -4.08 12.08 -13.73
C PHE A 244 -3.06 11.04 -14.21
N GLU A 245 -1.78 11.29 -13.91
CA GLU A 245 -0.68 10.35 -14.06
C GLU A 245 -0.32 9.71 -12.72
N PHE A 246 0.32 8.54 -12.75
CA PHE A 246 0.78 7.86 -11.54
C PHE A 246 2.27 8.10 -11.28
N SER A 247 2.64 7.90 -10.03
CA SER A 247 4.01 7.97 -9.53
C SER A 247 4.13 7.27 -8.18
N THR A 248 5.35 7.01 -7.74
CA THR A 248 5.69 6.79 -6.33
C THR A 248 5.47 8.07 -5.51
N VAL A 249 5.53 7.97 -4.17
CA VAL A 249 5.49 9.14 -3.28
C VAL A 249 6.74 10.00 -3.47
N GLY A 250 7.92 9.39 -3.58
CA GLY A 250 9.19 10.09 -3.85
C GLY A 250 9.17 10.90 -5.13
N GLU A 251 8.82 10.28 -6.27
CA GLU A 251 8.65 10.98 -7.56
C GLU A 251 7.65 12.14 -7.47
N CYS A 252 6.52 11.95 -6.77
CA CYS A 252 5.47 12.97 -6.70
C CYS A 252 5.84 14.15 -5.78
N LEU A 253 6.84 13.96 -4.91
CA LEU A 253 7.47 15.01 -4.10
C LEU A 253 8.67 15.67 -4.80
N GLY A 254 9.14 15.12 -5.92
CA GLY A 254 10.33 15.56 -6.65
C GLY A 254 11.64 15.06 -6.06
N ASP A 255 11.60 13.96 -5.30
CA ASP A 255 12.78 13.35 -4.66
C ASP A 255 13.37 12.24 -5.56
N PRO A 256 14.66 12.33 -5.96
CA PRO A 256 15.27 11.31 -6.81
C PRO A 256 15.40 9.96 -6.11
N VAL A 257 15.39 8.88 -6.88
CA VAL A 257 15.36 7.47 -6.39
C VAL A 257 16.49 7.18 -5.40
N SER A 258 17.68 7.76 -5.60
CA SER A 258 18.85 7.67 -4.71
C SER A 258 18.53 8.04 -3.25
N ASN A 259 17.56 8.93 -3.02
CA ASN A 259 17.21 9.44 -1.70
C ASN A 259 16.11 8.61 -0.99
N TRP A 260 15.48 7.64 -1.66
CA TRP A 260 14.40 6.86 -1.04
C TRP A 260 14.93 5.84 -0.02
N TYR A 261 16.24 5.57 -0.08
CA TYR A 261 16.91 4.54 0.70
C TYR A 261 18.29 4.99 1.17
N ARG A 262 18.71 4.48 2.34
CA ARG A 262 20.07 4.56 2.85
C ARG A 262 20.80 3.25 2.59
N ASP A 263 22.11 3.31 2.36
CA ASP A 263 22.95 2.11 2.50
C ASP A 263 23.03 1.72 4.00
N PRO A 264 22.80 0.44 4.36
CA PRO A 264 22.71 0.01 5.76
C PRO A 264 24.06 0.00 6.53
N LYS A 265 25.17 0.41 5.90
CA LYS A 265 26.49 0.49 6.53
C LYS A 265 26.97 1.93 6.69
N SER A 266 26.69 2.80 5.72
CA SER A 266 27.11 4.22 5.76
C SER A 266 26.00 5.18 6.18
N GLY A 267 24.72 4.82 6.03
CA GLY A 267 23.60 5.72 6.30
C GLY A 267 23.36 6.81 5.25
N GLU A 268 24.33 7.01 4.35
CA GLU A 268 24.28 7.85 3.15
C GLU A 268 23.24 7.31 2.13
N PRO A 269 22.86 8.10 1.11
CA PRO A 269 22.03 7.62 -0.01
C PRO A 269 22.53 6.27 -0.53
N SER A 270 21.59 5.35 -0.78
CA SER A 270 21.92 4.08 -1.43
C SER A 270 22.18 4.32 -2.91
N ASP A 271 23.40 4.75 -3.25
CA ASP A 271 23.86 4.94 -4.64
C ASP A 271 23.41 3.79 -5.54
N ASP A 272 22.90 4.14 -6.72
CA ASP A 272 22.20 3.22 -7.62
C ASP A 272 23.01 1.95 -7.91
N LYS A 273 22.54 0.81 -7.39
CA LYS A 273 22.78 -0.49 -8.02
C LYS A 273 21.92 -0.58 -9.28
N GLU A 274 22.32 0.21 -10.28
CA GLU A 274 21.83 0.34 -11.65
C GLU A 274 20.31 0.17 -11.81
N GLU A 275 19.61 1.26 -12.13
CA GLU A 275 18.22 1.25 -12.61
C GLU A 275 18.01 0.03 -13.53
N PRO A 276 17.11 -0.93 -13.17
CA PRO A 276 17.07 -2.22 -13.83
C PRO A 276 16.53 -2.08 -15.24
N LYS A 277 17.45 -1.93 -16.20
CA LYS A 277 17.15 -1.97 -17.64
C LYS A 277 16.35 -3.23 -17.93
N ALA A 278 15.10 -3.02 -18.33
CA ALA A 278 14.14 -4.08 -18.65
C ALA A 278 14.75 -5.03 -19.70
N THR A 279 15.31 -6.14 -19.22
CA THR A 279 15.88 -7.17 -20.09
C THR A 279 14.73 -7.96 -20.66
N MET A 280 14.25 -7.51 -21.81
CA MET A 280 13.25 -8.20 -22.63
C MET A 280 13.70 -9.64 -22.90
N ILE A 281 13.19 -10.60 -22.12
CA ILE A 281 13.35 -12.03 -22.41
C ILE A 281 12.44 -12.36 -23.61
N SER A 282 12.93 -12.02 -24.80
CA SER A 282 12.32 -12.44 -26.05
C SER A 282 12.49 -13.96 -26.17
N LYS A 283 11.40 -14.71 -26.01
CA LYS A 283 11.37 -16.16 -26.30
C LYS A 283 11.53 -16.37 -27.81
N SER A 284 12.77 -16.40 -28.26
CA SER A 284 13.12 -16.85 -29.61
C SER A 284 12.84 -18.35 -29.72
N VAL A 285 11.71 -18.68 -30.36
CA VAL A 285 11.40 -20.05 -30.76
C VAL A 285 12.12 -20.31 -32.09
N THR A 286 13.27 -20.98 -32.03
CA THR A 286 13.97 -21.47 -33.21
C THR A 286 13.41 -22.84 -33.62
N PRO A 287 12.99 -23.06 -34.87
CA PRO A 287 12.50 -24.36 -35.32
C PRO A 287 13.67 -25.30 -35.64
N THR A 288 13.76 -26.43 -34.94
CA THR A 288 14.72 -27.50 -35.28
C THR A 288 14.18 -28.35 -36.42
N THR A 289 14.66 -28.12 -37.64
CA THR A 289 14.55 -29.07 -38.75
C THR A 289 15.52 -30.24 -38.55
N SER A 290 15.00 -31.45 -38.40
CA SER A 290 15.77 -32.69 -38.50
C SER A 290 15.17 -33.60 -39.58
N SER A 291 15.87 -33.73 -40.70
CA SER A 291 15.55 -34.65 -41.79
C SER A 291 16.20 -36.02 -41.55
N VAL A 292 15.41 -37.09 -41.55
CA VAL A 292 15.89 -38.47 -41.77
C VAL A 292 14.94 -39.18 -42.75
N SER A 293 15.53 -40.09 -43.52
CA SER A 293 15.10 -40.71 -44.77
C SER A 293 13.82 -41.56 -44.78
N GLU A 294 13.30 -41.75 -45.99
CA GLU A 294 12.26 -42.71 -46.38
C GLU A 294 12.61 -44.17 -46.03
N GLU A 295 11.60 -44.97 -45.68
CA GLU A 295 11.52 -46.37 -46.10
C GLU A 295 10.06 -46.71 -46.47
N THR A 296 9.88 -47.37 -47.60
CA THR A 296 8.56 -47.61 -48.22
C THR A 296 7.92 -48.90 -47.71
N LYS A 297 6.65 -48.86 -47.28
CA LYS A 297 5.78 -50.04 -47.46
C LYS A 297 4.28 -49.75 -47.60
N GLU A 298 3.78 -50.23 -48.73
CA GLU A 298 2.39 -50.41 -49.12
C GLU A 298 1.62 -51.32 -48.13
N THR A 299 0.33 -51.05 -47.84
CA THR A 299 -0.83 -51.79 -48.40
C THR A 299 -2.17 -51.43 -47.69
N LYS A 300 -3.24 -51.36 -48.51
CA LYS A 300 -4.63 -51.81 -48.24
C LYS A 300 -5.67 -50.89 -47.58
N GLU A 301 -6.68 -50.60 -48.39
CA GLU A 301 -8.05 -50.29 -47.98
C GLU A 301 -8.68 -51.39 -47.11
N THR A 302 -9.69 -51.05 -46.31
CA THR A 302 -11.01 -51.72 -46.36
C THR A 302 -12.09 -50.80 -45.77
N LYS A 303 -13.13 -50.58 -46.55
CA LYS A 303 -14.40 -49.91 -46.22
C LYS A 303 -15.42 -50.96 -45.76
N THR A 304 -16.27 -50.64 -44.76
CA THR A 304 -17.69 -51.12 -44.60
C THR A 304 -18.31 -50.55 -43.31
N THR A 305 -19.35 -49.72 -43.47
CA THR A 305 -20.76 -49.84 -42.96
C THR A 305 -21.01 -50.57 -41.61
N SER A 306 -21.99 -50.25 -40.75
CA SER A 306 -23.32 -49.60 -40.87
C SER A 306 -23.78 -49.18 -39.45
N SER A 307 -24.21 -47.95 -39.16
CA SER A 307 -25.59 -47.38 -39.22
C SER A 307 -26.37 -47.35 -37.89
N THR A 308 -27.20 -46.31 -37.75
CA THR A 308 -28.44 -46.19 -36.91
C THR A 308 -28.29 -46.19 -35.38
N THR A 309 -29.00 -45.36 -34.61
CA THR A 309 -30.19 -44.50 -34.91
C THR A 309 -30.32 -43.31 -33.93
N GLU A 310 -30.93 -42.19 -34.38
CA GLU A 310 -31.83 -41.24 -33.63
C GLU A 310 -31.31 -40.58 -32.31
N SER A 311 -31.84 -39.47 -31.74
CA SER A 311 -32.62 -38.27 -32.15
C SER A 311 -32.64 -37.33 -30.90
N GLU A 312 -32.81 -36.00 -30.92
CA GLU A 312 -32.94 -34.98 -31.99
C GLU A 312 -32.66 -33.55 -31.45
N THR A 313 -32.20 -32.58 -32.27
CA THR A 313 -32.88 -31.34 -32.76
C THR A 313 -33.71 -30.49 -31.75
N ALA A 314 -33.85 -29.17 -31.87
CA ALA A 314 -33.05 -28.12 -32.55
C ALA A 314 -33.46 -26.71 -32.04
N LYS A 315 -32.81 -25.68 -32.59
CA LYS A 315 -32.82 -24.26 -32.20
C LYS A 315 -33.48 -23.38 -33.28
N ALA A 316 -34.36 -22.45 -32.90
CA ALA A 316 -34.75 -21.22 -33.64
C ALA A 316 -35.54 -20.31 -32.67
N SER A 317 -35.48 -18.97 -32.58
CA SER A 317 -35.07 -17.85 -33.46
C SER A 317 -36.06 -17.48 -34.59
N MET A 318 -36.86 -16.41 -34.41
CA MET A 318 -37.01 -15.26 -35.35
C MET A 318 -38.01 -14.19 -34.87
N THR A 319 -38.23 -13.14 -35.68
CA THR A 319 -38.61 -11.75 -35.32
C THR A 319 -39.93 -11.29 -36.00
N VAL A 320 -40.53 -10.16 -35.56
CA VAL A 320 -41.16 -9.05 -36.36
C VAL A 320 -42.51 -8.46 -35.80
N LYS A 321 -42.65 -7.14 -36.03
CA LYS A 321 -43.71 -6.09 -35.80
C LYS A 321 -45.19 -6.46 -36.15
N THR A 322 -46.28 -5.66 -35.96
CA THR A 322 -46.54 -4.19 -35.86
C THR A 322 -48.02 -3.87 -35.41
N GLY A 323 -48.33 -2.61 -35.02
CA GLY A 323 -49.70 -1.98 -35.03
C GLY A 323 -50.39 -1.83 -33.64
N THR A 324 -50.59 -0.65 -33.02
CA THR A 324 -51.43 0.56 -33.29
C THR A 324 -52.91 0.45 -32.88
N ASP A 325 -53.33 1.24 -31.86
CA ASP A 325 -54.57 2.06 -31.84
C ASP A 325 -54.56 3.05 -30.64
N GLU A 326 -55.29 4.17 -30.79
CA GLU A 326 -55.54 5.30 -29.83
C GLU A 326 -57.09 5.34 -29.53
N PRO A 327 -57.76 6.31 -28.82
CA PRO A 327 -57.36 7.68 -28.42
C PRO A 327 -57.85 8.23 -27.04
N GLU A 328 -57.60 9.54 -26.81
CA GLU A 328 -58.30 10.51 -25.91
C GLU A 328 -58.11 10.46 -24.36
N SER A 329 -58.14 11.57 -23.59
CA SER A 329 -57.82 13.00 -23.82
C SER A 329 -57.73 13.82 -22.48
N LYS A 330 -56.97 14.94 -22.46
CA LYS A 330 -57.15 16.19 -21.60
C LYS A 330 -57.05 16.04 -20.05
N THR A 331 -56.74 17.00 -19.15
CA THR A 331 -56.28 18.43 -19.05
C THR A 331 -55.99 18.70 -17.54
N ASP A 332 -55.25 19.70 -17.01
CA ASP A 332 -54.52 20.90 -17.51
C ASP A 332 -53.38 21.32 -16.52
N GLY A 333 -52.74 22.49 -16.69
CA GLY A 333 -51.86 23.16 -15.72
C GLY A 333 -52.59 24.09 -14.71
N PRO A 334 -51.91 25.01 -13.97
CA PRO A 334 -51.05 26.05 -14.57
C PRO A 334 -49.77 26.47 -13.80
N THR A 335 -49.08 27.49 -14.33
CA THR A 335 -47.71 27.96 -14.05
C THR A 335 -47.65 29.32 -13.32
N SER A 336 -46.55 29.64 -12.63
CA SER A 336 -45.98 31.01 -12.50
C SER A 336 -44.51 30.89 -12.03
N THR A 337 -43.42 31.36 -12.67
CA THR A 337 -42.98 32.66 -13.24
C THR A 337 -42.67 33.80 -12.25
N GLY A 338 -41.43 34.32 -12.30
CA GLY A 338 -40.95 35.53 -11.62
C GLY A 338 -39.43 35.68 -11.77
N ALA A 339 -38.93 36.86 -12.16
CA ALA A 339 -37.53 37.06 -12.58
C ALA A 339 -36.84 38.34 -12.01
N ILE A 340 -35.50 38.25 -11.95
CA ILE A 340 -34.38 39.17 -11.62
C ILE A 340 -34.61 40.71 -11.73
N PRO A 341 -33.85 41.54 -10.97
CA PRO A 341 -32.59 42.09 -11.52
C PRO A 341 -31.41 42.27 -10.50
N PRO A 342 -30.15 42.55 -10.96
CA PRO A 342 -28.94 42.67 -10.12
C PRO A 342 -28.29 44.09 -10.06
N ALA A 343 -27.46 44.35 -9.03
CA ALA A 343 -26.49 45.46 -8.89
C ALA A 343 -25.71 45.29 -7.54
N ALA A 344 -24.51 45.83 -7.26
CA ALA A 344 -23.39 46.34 -8.06
C ALA A 344 -22.12 46.44 -7.16
N THR A 345 -20.95 46.70 -7.75
CA THR A 345 -19.61 46.75 -7.13
C THR A 345 -19.34 47.95 -6.20
N ARG A 346 -18.48 47.78 -5.17
CA ARG A 346 -17.52 48.83 -4.76
C ARG A 346 -16.34 48.32 -3.92
N THR A 347 -15.14 48.85 -4.20
CA THR A 347 -13.91 48.78 -3.39
C THR A 347 -13.71 50.06 -2.58
N VAL A 348 -13.20 49.98 -1.33
CA VAL A 348 -12.18 50.91 -0.77
C VAL A 348 -11.50 50.30 0.46
N ASP A 349 -10.27 50.74 0.74
CA ASP A 349 -9.52 50.58 1.99
C ASP A 349 -10.19 51.22 3.23
N ASP A 350 -9.80 50.75 4.42
CA ASP A 350 -9.09 51.53 5.46
C ASP A 350 -9.31 50.90 6.85
N GLY A 351 -8.22 50.63 7.56
CA GLY A 351 -8.27 50.06 8.91
C GLY A 351 -8.22 51.15 10.00
N VAL A 352 -9.09 51.06 11.00
CA VAL A 352 -8.88 51.71 12.31
C VAL A 352 -9.27 50.76 13.43
N ASN A 353 -8.36 50.63 14.40
CA ASN A 353 -8.50 49.84 15.63
C ASN A 353 -8.99 50.73 16.78
N ILE A 354 -10.13 50.41 17.42
CA ILE A 354 -10.41 50.84 18.79
C ILE A 354 -11.45 49.94 19.50
N GLY A 355 -11.20 49.64 20.79
CA GLY A 355 -12.25 49.66 21.80
C GLY A 355 -12.79 48.33 22.35
N ILE A 356 -12.03 47.70 23.25
CA ILE A 356 -12.59 46.77 24.26
C ILE A 356 -13.38 47.59 25.31
N PRO A 357 -14.54 47.09 25.78
CA PRO A 357 -14.76 47.01 27.22
C PRO A 357 -15.26 45.63 27.68
N VAL A 358 -14.92 45.28 28.92
CA VAL A 358 -15.10 43.95 29.51
C VAL A 358 -16.25 43.96 30.53
N THR A 359 -17.22 43.03 30.41
CA THR A 359 -18.00 42.34 31.50
C THR A 359 -18.72 43.17 32.61
N PRO A 360 -19.91 42.74 33.10
CA PRO A 360 -19.97 41.67 34.11
C PRO A 360 -21.14 40.67 33.98
N ALA A 361 -21.06 39.61 34.79
CA ALA A 361 -21.88 38.41 34.75
C ALA A 361 -23.32 38.57 35.29
N GLY A 362 -24.19 37.62 34.92
CA GLY A 362 -25.50 37.38 35.54
C GLY A 362 -25.85 35.90 35.54
N THR A 363 -26.01 35.31 36.72
CA THR A 363 -26.31 33.88 36.91
C THR A 363 -27.78 33.67 37.23
N THR A 364 -28.49 32.85 36.45
CA THR A 364 -29.77 32.24 36.86
C THR A 364 -29.91 30.83 36.27
N ALA A 365 -30.22 29.84 37.10
CA ALA A 365 -30.42 28.46 36.70
C ALA A 365 -31.91 28.16 36.39
N ALA A 366 -32.18 27.30 35.40
CA ALA A 366 -33.38 26.44 35.37
C ALA A 366 -33.34 25.35 34.27
N LEU A 367 -33.71 24.12 34.66
CA LEU A 367 -34.40 23.07 33.86
C LEU A 367 -33.66 22.35 32.71
N ARG A 368 -33.47 21.04 32.89
CA ARG A 368 -33.24 20.05 31.81
C ARG A 368 -34.52 19.88 30.98
N PRO A 369 -34.36 19.65 29.66
CA PRO A 369 -34.98 18.50 29.02
C PRO A 369 -33.92 17.58 28.39
N THR A 370 -34.29 16.32 28.17
CA THR A 370 -33.44 15.28 27.58
C THR A 370 -33.42 15.33 26.05
N SER A 371 -32.27 15.67 25.47
CA SER A 371 -31.92 15.36 24.07
C SER A 371 -30.41 15.49 23.90
N THR A 372 -29.70 14.39 23.66
CA THR A 372 -28.27 14.41 23.30
C THR A 372 -28.13 14.41 21.79
N ASN A 373 -28.27 15.59 21.18
CA ASN A 373 -27.74 15.83 19.84
C ASN A 373 -26.24 16.08 19.96
N THR A 374 -25.41 15.13 19.53
CA THR A 374 -23.97 15.32 19.42
C THR A 374 -23.68 16.24 18.23
N VAL A 375 -23.43 17.52 18.50
CA VAL A 375 -22.89 18.44 17.49
C VAL A 375 -21.38 18.19 17.41
N VAL A 376 -20.91 17.72 16.25
CA VAL A 376 -19.48 17.62 15.95
C VAL A 376 -19.04 18.94 15.34
N GLU A 377 -18.33 19.77 16.11
CA GLU A 377 -17.60 20.89 15.53
C GLU A 377 -16.33 20.40 14.85
N VAL A 378 -16.20 20.74 13.58
CA VAL A 378 -15.00 20.51 12.77
C VAL A 378 -14.21 21.81 12.66
N ASN A 379 -12.91 21.74 12.88
CA ASN A 379 -12.04 22.89 12.69
C ASN A 379 -11.77 23.16 11.19
N ALA A 380 -11.10 24.25 10.87
CA ALA A 380 -10.77 24.62 9.49
C ALA A 380 -9.85 23.62 8.74
N ALA A 381 -9.36 22.57 9.41
CA ALA A 381 -8.60 21.46 8.84
C ALA A 381 -9.42 20.15 8.77
N GLY A 382 -10.74 20.20 9.01
CA GLY A 382 -11.65 19.06 8.87
C GLY A 382 -11.57 18.00 9.99
N ARG A 383 -10.81 18.25 11.07
CA ARG A 383 -10.70 17.31 12.20
C ARG A 383 -11.84 17.54 13.21
N ALA A 384 -12.46 16.46 13.64
CA ALA A 384 -13.45 16.46 14.73
C ALA A 384 -12.74 16.63 16.08
N VAL A 385 -13.24 17.53 16.95
CA VAL A 385 -12.67 17.78 18.27
C VAL A 385 -13.57 17.22 19.36
N LEU A 386 -13.06 16.25 20.13
CA LEU A 386 -13.74 15.69 21.30
C LEU A 386 -13.39 16.50 22.56
N SER A 387 -14.36 17.20 23.15
CA SER A 387 -14.18 17.82 24.47
C SER A 387 -14.18 16.77 25.57
N ALA A 388 -13.16 16.76 26.43
CA ALA A 388 -13.02 15.77 27.50
C ALA A 388 -14.18 15.82 28.51
N GLY A 389 -14.93 14.72 28.64
CA GLY A 389 -16.09 14.65 29.54
C GLY A 389 -16.78 13.28 29.59
N GLY A 390 -16.12 12.27 30.16
CA GLY A 390 -16.74 10.97 30.45
C GLY A 390 -15.79 9.79 30.24
N ALA A 391 -15.51 9.04 31.31
CA ALA A 391 -14.71 7.83 31.26
C ALA A 391 -15.58 6.56 31.20
N LEU A 392 -14.96 5.43 30.84
CA LEU A 392 -15.44 4.03 30.90
C LEU A 392 -16.48 3.58 29.86
N ALA A 393 -16.00 2.94 28.78
CA ALA A 393 -16.33 1.55 28.38
C ALA A 393 -15.65 1.20 27.05
N GLY A 394 -15.27 -0.06 26.81
CA GLY A 394 -14.90 -0.54 25.46
C GLY A 394 -13.53 -1.19 25.26
N ALA A 395 -13.06 -2.03 26.19
CA ALA A 395 -12.12 -3.09 25.82
C ALA A 395 -12.91 -4.35 25.37
N LEU A 396 -12.31 -5.19 24.51
CA LEU A 396 -12.85 -6.42 23.89
C LEU A 396 -13.70 -6.24 22.61
N ALA A 397 -13.03 -6.18 21.47
CA ALA A 397 -13.34 -6.99 20.29
C ALA A 397 -12.21 -6.88 19.25
N TRP A 398 -11.29 -7.85 19.18
CA TRP A 398 -10.45 -8.13 18.00
C TRP A 398 -9.72 -9.47 18.18
N ALA A 399 -10.44 -10.56 17.90
CA ALA A 399 -9.90 -11.93 17.86
C ALA A 399 -10.90 -12.92 17.23
N MET A 400 -11.32 -12.68 15.98
CA MET A 400 -11.90 -13.72 15.10
C MET A 400 -12.15 -13.17 13.69
N MET A 401 -11.20 -13.45 12.79
CA MET A 401 -11.35 -13.80 11.37
C MET A 401 -9.96 -13.69 10.73
N ILE A 402 -9.31 -14.85 10.61
CA ILE A 402 -8.12 -15.10 9.77
C ILE A 402 -8.66 -15.84 8.55
#